data_AF-A0A969N4A3-F1
#
_entry.id   AF-A0A969N4A3-F1
#
_cell.length_a   1.000
_cell.length_b   1.000
_cell.length_c   1.000
_cell.angle_alpha   90.00
_cell.angle_beta   90.00
_cell.angle_gamma   90.00
#
_symmetry.space_group_name_H-M   'P 1'
#
loop_
_entity.id
_entity.type
_entity.pdbx_description
1 polymer ?
#
loop_
_entity_poly.entity_id
_entity_poly.type
_entity_poly.pdbx_seq_one_letter_code
_entity_poly.pdbx_strand_id
1 'polypeptide(L)' 'MTSSFLTRLHHPDRPVIVFDGAMGTSLQVQNLTAADFGGAEYEGC' A
#
# COMPACT_ATOMS: atom_id res chain seq x y z
N MET A 1 19.85 5.67 15.23
CA MET A 1 19.79 4.73 14.09
C MET A 1 19.09 5.45 12.94
N THR A 2 19.68 5.49 11.76
CA THR A 2 19.02 5.99 10.55
C THR A 2 18.06 4.93 10.02
N SER A 3 16.82 5.31 9.71
CA SER A 3 15.83 4.36 9.16
C SER A 3 16.21 3.94 7.74
N SER A 4 15.82 2.73 7.35
CA SER A 4 16.00 2.23 5.97
C SER A 4 15.40 3.18 4.93
N PHE A 5 14.28 3.83 5.27
CA PHE A 5 13.64 4.85 4.44
C PHE A 5 14.57 6.06 4.20
N LEU A 6 15.10 6.68 5.26
CA LEU A 6 15.96 7.86 5.12
C LEU A 6 17.28 7.54 4.42
N THR A 7 17.84 6.35 4.66
CA THR A 7 19.01 5.85 3.92
C THR A 7 18.74 5.75 2.42
N ARG A 8 17.57 5.24 2.02
CA ARG A 8 17.20 5.13 0.60
C ARG A 8 16.91 6.50 -0.03
N LEU A 9 16.19 7.37 0.68
CA LEU A 9 15.81 8.69 0.20
C LEU A 9 17.04 9.57 -0.09
N HIS A 10 18.05 9.51 0.77
CA HIS A 10 19.26 10.31 0.63
C HIS A 10 20.36 9.62 -0.19
N HIS A 11 20.09 8.47 -0.82
CA HIS A 11 21.11 7.73 -1.56
C HIS A 11 21.51 8.46 -2.85
N PRO A 12 22.81 8.75 -3.07
CA PRO A 12 23.27 9.60 -4.18
C PRO A 12 22.96 9.03 -5.57
N ASP A 13 23.06 7.71 -5.74
CA ASP A 13 22.85 7.09 -7.06
C ASP A 13 21.38 7.10 -7.52
N ARG A 14 20.42 7.23 -6.60
CA ARG A 14 18.99 7.15 -6.93
C ARG A 14 18.11 7.80 -5.84
N PRO A 15 18.12 9.12 -5.67
CA PRO A 15 17.41 9.82 -4.60
C PRO A 15 15.90 9.98 -4.86
N VAL A 16 15.33 9.11 -5.70
CA VAL A 16 13.91 9.11 -6.06
C VAL A 16 13.27 7.86 -5.48
N ILE A 17 12.16 8.07 -4.77
CA ILE A 17 11.27 7.04 -4.26
C ILE A 17 9.95 7.15 -5.01
N VAL A 18 9.55 6.06 -5.65
CA VAL A 18 8.23 5.94 -6.27
C VAL A 18 7.35 5.18 -5.31
N PHE A 19 6.20 5.76 -4.99
CA PHE A 19 5.15 5.06 -4.26
C PHE A 19 4.14 4.53 -5.27
N ASP A 20 3.64 3.34 -5.03
CA ASP A 20 2.47 2.84 -5.73
C ASP A 20 1.21 3.57 -5.24
N GLY A 21 0.10 3.31 -5.92
CA GLY A 21 -1.16 3.96 -5.63
C GLY A 21 -2.31 3.23 -6.30
N ALA A 22 -3.51 3.81 -6.20
CA ALA A 22 -4.73 3.28 -6.80
C ALA A 22 -5.09 1.83 -6.40
N MET A 23 -4.63 1.36 -5.23
CA MET A 23 -4.96 0.03 -4.72
C MET A 23 -6.48 -0.22 -4.70
N GLY A 24 -7.28 0.75 -4.24
CA GLY A 24 -8.73 0.64 -4.21
C GLY A 24 -9.33 0.43 -5.61
N THR A 25 -8.88 1.19 -6.61
CA THR A 25 -9.30 1.01 -8.01
C THR A 25 -8.94 -0.39 -8.53
N SER A 26 -7.74 -0.87 -8.21
CA SER A 26 -7.29 -2.22 -8.56
C SER A 26 -8.08 -3.33 -7.85
N LEU A 27 -8.63 -3.08 -6.66
CA LEU A 27 -9.50 -4.02 -5.95
C LEU A 27 -10.93 -4.00 -6.51
N GLN A 28 -11.44 -2.84 -6.91
CA GLN A 28 -12.80 -2.68 -7.45
C GLN A 28 -13.04 -3.45 -8.76
N VAL A 29 -11.99 -3.72 -9.55
CA VAL A 29 -12.11 -4.49 -10.80
C VAL A 29 -12.12 -6.01 -10.58
N GLN A 30 -11.88 -6.46 -9.35
CA GLN A 30 -11.86 -7.87 -9.00
C GLN A 30 -13.25 -8.31 -8.52
N ASN A 31 -13.58 -9.59 -8.71
CA ASN A 31 -14.84 -10.16 -8.24
C ASN A 31 -14.77 -10.54 -6.75
N LEU A 32 -14.39 -9.58 -5.90
CA LEU A 32 -14.24 -9.77 -4.47
C LEU A 32 -15.59 -9.65 -3.74
N THR A 33 -15.74 -10.44 -2.70
CA THR A 33 -16.90 -10.49 -1.81
C THR A 33 -16.55 -9.95 -0.43
N ALA A 34 -17.56 -9.67 0.40
CA ALA A 34 -17.32 -9.23 1.79
C ALA A 34 -16.44 -10.21 2.59
N ALA A 35 -16.50 -11.52 2.28
CA ALA A 35 -15.67 -12.52 2.92
C ALA A 35 -14.16 -12.32 2.62
N ASP A 36 -13.81 -11.79 1.46
CA ASP A 36 -12.42 -11.47 1.08
C ASP A 36 -11.87 -10.25 1.84
N PHE A 37 -12.75 -9.44 2.42
CA PHE A 37 -12.42 -8.32 3.30
C PHE A 37 -12.54 -8.66 4.80
N GLY A 38 -12.72 -9.94 5.14
CA GLY A 38 -12.79 -10.43 6.51
C GLY A 38 -14.20 -10.66 7.06
N GLY A 39 -15.25 -10.28 6.33
CA GLY A 39 -16.65 -10.47 6.75
C GLY A 39 -17.31 -9.22 7.34
N ALA A 40 -18.61 -9.33 7.61
CA ALA A 40 -19.47 -8.21 8.03
C ALA A 40 -19.14 -7.70 9.43
N GLU A 41 -18.54 -8.53 10.27
CA GLU A 41 -18.08 -8.16 11.61
C GLU A 41 -16.98 -7.09 11.61
N TYR A 42 -16.29 -6.90 10.48
CA TYR A 42 -15.25 -5.89 10.30
C TYR A 42 -15.70 -4.67 9.49
N GLU A 43 -16.99 -4.57 9.13
CA GLU A 43 -17.50 -3.38 8.45
C GLU A 43 -17.42 -2.15 9.37
N GLY A 44 -16.79 -1.07 8.87
CA GLY A 44 -16.68 0.20 9.59
C GLY A 44 -15.59 0.26 10.67
N CYS A 45 -14.73 -0.75 10.75
CA CYS A 45 -13.50 -0.73 11.55
C CYS A 45 -12.45 0.25 11.00
#